data_AF-A0A9X0SMG0-F1
#
_entry.id   AF-A0A9X0SMG0-F1
#
_cell.length_a   1.000
_cell.length_b   1.000
_cell.length_c   1.000
_cell.angle_alpha   90.00
_cell.angle_beta   90.00
_cell.angle_gamma   90.00
#
_symmetry.space_group_name_H-M   'P 1'
#
loop_
_entity.id
_entity.type
_entity.pdbx_description
1 polymer ?
#
loop_
_entity_poly.entity_id
_entity_poly.type
_entity_poly.pdbx_seq_one_letter_code
_entity_poly.pdbx_strand_id
1 'polypeptide(L)'
;MWFISAIWPIILVGGIVVFVIKRLEHKYKHGKLGKKKSKNTQILLDSLIPMAMLLGCLIGIIVGIFSPDSLLLSISLGSGIGYLFGFFAYEIYSKTGNNFS
;
A
#
# COMPACT_ATOMS: atom_id res chain seq x y z
N MET A 1 12.30 -17.77 23.59
CA MET A 1 10.92 -17.61 23.06
C MET A 1 10.54 -16.16 22.71
N TRP A 2 11.39 -15.15 22.95
CA TRP A 2 11.08 -13.74 22.61
C TRP A 2 11.38 -13.35 21.15
N PHE A 3 12.43 -13.92 20.55
CA PHE A 3 12.85 -13.61 19.17
C PHE A 3 11.80 -13.94 18.10
N ILE A 4 11.05 -15.03 18.27
CA ILE A 4 10.01 -15.43 17.31
C ILE A 4 8.90 -14.38 17.25
N SER A 5 8.54 -13.80 18.40
CA SER A 5 7.51 -12.75 18.51
C SER A 5 7.94 -11.44 17.83
N ALA A 6 9.24 -11.12 17.87
CA ALA A 6 9.80 -9.93 17.23
C ALA A 6 10.00 -10.08 15.71
N ILE A 7 10.37 -11.28 15.26
CA ILE A 7 10.67 -11.55 13.84
C ILE A 7 9.39 -11.74 13.01
N TRP A 8 8.35 -12.33 13.60
CA TRP A 8 7.07 -12.59 12.93
C TRP A 8 6.44 -11.37 12.24
N PRO A 9 6.27 -10.20 12.90
CA PRO A 9 5.67 -9.04 12.26
C PRO A 9 6.52 -8.50 11.11
N ILE A 10 7.85 -8.61 11.18
CA ILE A 10 8.76 -8.16 10.13
C ILE A 10 8.62 -9.03 8.88
N ILE A 11 8.52 -10.36 9.05
CA ILE A 11 8.27 -11.29 7.94
C ILE A 11 6.90 -11.01 7.30
N LEU A 12 5.88 -10.72 8.11
CA LEU A 12 4.55 -10.38 7.64
C LEU A 12 4.58 -9.11 6.77
N VAL A 13 5.20 -8.03 7.25
CA VAL A 13 5.37 -6.78 6.48
C VAL A 13 6.18 -7.02 5.20
N GLY A 14 7.29 -7.74 5.30
CA GLY A 14 8.14 -8.05 4.16
C GLY A 14 7.39 -8.85 3.08
N GLY A 15 6.62 -9.86 3.48
CA GLY A 15 5.80 -10.66 2.58
C GLY A 15 4.70 -9.83 1.91
N ILE A 16 4.07 -8.93 2.66
CA ILE A 16 3.05 -8.00 2.19
C ILE A 16 3.63 -7.05 1.11
N VAL A 17 4.80 -6.45 1.35
CA VAL A 17 5.48 -5.57 0.38
C VAL A 17 5.88 -6.32 -0.89
N VAL A 18 6.54 -7.49 -0.75
CA VAL A 18 6.96 -8.32 -1.89
C VAL A 18 5.76 -8.77 -2.72
N PHE A 19 4.65 -9.13 -2.06
CA PHE A 19 3.41 -9.51 -2.72
C PHE A 19 2.86 -8.36 -3.58
N VAL A 20 2.83 -7.12 -3.06
CA VAL A 20 2.37 -5.97 -3.85
C VAL A 20 3.28 -5.70 -5.03
N ILE A 21 4.59 -5.69 -4.84
CA ILE A 21 5.55 -5.41 -5.91
C ILE A 21 5.43 -6.47 -7.01
N LYS A 22 5.43 -7.76 -6.66
CA LYS A 22 5.26 -8.84 -7.66
C LYS A 22 3.91 -8.76 -8.37
N ARG A 23 2.83 -8.44 -7.64
CA ARG A 23 1.49 -8.34 -8.21
C ARG A 23 1.38 -7.12 -9.14
N LEU A 24 1.99 -6.00 -8.77
CA LEU A 24 2.17 -4.82 -9.61
C LEU A 24 2.93 -5.17 -10.88
N GLU A 25 4.13 -5.74 -10.75
CA GLU A 25 5.01 -6.05 -11.89
C GLU A 25 4.33 -7.02 -12.87
N HIS A 26 3.70 -8.07 -12.35
CA HIS A 26 2.99 -9.04 -13.18
C HIS A 26 1.81 -8.41 -13.93
N LYS A 27 1.09 -7.47 -13.30
CA LYS A 27 -0.06 -6.79 -13.91
C LYS A 27 0.35 -5.67 -14.85
N TYR A 28 1.49 -5.04 -14.61
CA TYR A 28 2.09 -4.02 -15.47
C TYR A 28 2.60 -4.67 -16.76
N LYS A 29 3.31 -5.80 -16.65
CA LYS A 29 3.79 -6.60 -17.79
C LYS A 29 2.65 -7.22 -18.61
N HIS A 30 1.53 -7.58 -17.99
CA HIS A 30 0.35 -8.10 -18.68
C HIS A 30 -0.66 -7.03 -19.15
N GLY A 31 -0.33 -5.74 -19.09
CA GLY A 31 -1.14 -4.66 -19.68
C GLY A 31 -2.52 -4.42 -19.03
N LYS A 32 -2.81 -5.01 -17.86
CA LYS A 32 -4.09 -4.83 -17.16
C LYS A 32 -4.18 -3.54 -16.34
N LEU A 33 -3.03 -2.90 -16.06
CA LEU A 33 -2.97 -1.56 -15.49
C LEU A 33 -3.14 -0.54 -16.60
N GLY A 34 -4.40 -0.24 -16.92
CA GLY A 34 -4.77 0.72 -17.95
C GLY A 34 -4.24 2.11 -17.58
N LYS A 35 -3.26 2.62 -18.33
CA LYS A 35 -2.94 4.05 -18.32
C LYS A 35 -4.22 4.80 -18.73
N LYS A 36 -4.81 5.57 -17.81
CA LYS A 36 -5.99 6.39 -18.13
C LYS A 36 -5.68 7.39 -19.24
N LYS A 37 -6.62 7.64 -20.16
CA LYS A 37 -6.44 8.49 -21.35
C LYS A 37 -6.12 9.97 -21.04
N SER A 38 -6.36 10.45 -19.80
CA SER A 38 -6.14 11.85 -19.39
C SER A 38 -5.00 11.99 -18.38
N LYS A 39 -4.05 12.91 -18.66
CA LYS A 39 -2.90 13.24 -17.78
C LYS A 39 -3.34 13.61 -16.36
N ASN A 40 -4.44 14.35 -16.23
CA ASN A 40 -4.91 14.82 -14.92
C ASN A 40 -5.40 13.66 -14.04
N THR A 41 -6.09 12.69 -14.63
CA THR A 41 -6.58 11.53 -13.87
C THR A 41 -5.47 10.53 -13.57
N GLN A 42 -4.44 10.43 -14.42
CA GLN A 42 -3.23 9.68 -14.07
C GLN A 42 -2.51 10.30 -12.88
N ILE A 43 -2.37 11.64 -12.83
CA ILE A 43 -1.74 12.35 -11.70
C ILE A 43 -2.51 12.09 -10.38
N LEU A 44 -3.84 12.15 -10.41
CA LEU A 44 -4.66 11.86 -9.23
C LEU A 44 -4.55 10.39 -8.78
N LEU A 45 -4.47 9.47 -9.74
CA LEU A 45 -4.26 8.05 -9.42
C LEU A 45 -2.86 7.80 -8.87
N ASP A 46 -1.81 8.37 -9.47
CA ASP A 46 -0.43 8.24 -8.99
C ASP A 46 -0.26 8.81 -7.59
N SER A 47 -1.00 9.86 -7.25
CA SER A 47 -1.03 10.45 -5.90
C SER A 47 -1.79 9.60 -4.87
N LEU A 48 -2.68 8.70 -5.31
CA LEU A 48 -3.50 7.86 -4.44
C LEU A 48 -2.67 6.84 -3.64
N ILE A 49 -1.58 6.35 -4.25
CA ILE A 49 -0.66 5.40 -3.60
C ILE A 49 0.10 6.07 -2.44
N PRO A 50 0.80 7.21 -2.64
CA PRO A 50 1.37 8.00 -1.55
C PRO A 50 0.36 8.41 -0.49
N MET A 51 -0.85 8.82 -0.88
CA MET A 51 -1.89 9.25 0.06
C MET A 51 -2.35 8.11 0.98
N ALA A 52 -2.56 6.92 0.42
CA ALA A 52 -2.92 5.76 1.23
C ALA A 52 -1.77 5.31 2.15
N MET A 53 -0.53 5.45 1.70
CA MET A 53 0.66 5.19 2.53
C MET A 53 0.77 6.18 3.70
N LEU A 54 0.48 7.47 3.45
CA LEU A 54 0.40 8.51 4.49
C LEU A 54 -0.72 8.23 5.50
N LEU A 55 -1.92 7.87 5.03
CA LEU A 55 -3.03 7.50 5.92
C LEU A 55 -2.71 6.27 6.75
N GLY A 56 -2.12 5.24 6.13
CA GLY A 56 -1.66 4.04 6.83
C GLY A 56 -0.59 4.36 7.88
N CYS A 57 0.36 5.24 7.56
CA CYS A 57 1.35 5.73 8.50
C CYS A 57 0.69 6.47 9.68
N LEU A 58 -0.28 7.35 9.41
CA LEU A 58 -1.00 8.10 10.44
C LEU A 58 -1.74 7.17 11.42
N ILE A 59 -2.40 6.14 10.89
CA ILE A 59 -3.04 5.08 11.70
C ILE A 59 -1.98 4.31 12.50
N GLY A 60 -0.84 4.00 11.88
CA GLY A 60 0.30 3.36 12.53
C GLY A 60 0.87 4.19 13.70
N ILE A 61 0.90 5.52 13.58
CA ILE A 61 1.29 6.43 14.66
C ILE A 61 0.28 6.37 15.80
N ILE A 62 -1.02 6.48 15.50
CA ILE A 62 -2.10 6.43 16.51
C ILE A 62 -2.03 5.11 17.30
N VAL A 63 -1.84 3.99 16.61
CA VAL A 63 -1.68 2.67 17.25
C VAL A 63 -0.36 2.58 18.02
N GLY A 64 0.72 3.16 17.49
CA GLY A 64 2.04 3.20 18.12
C GLY A 64 2.09 4.00 19.43
N ILE A 65 1.23 5.00 19.61
CA ILE A 65 1.13 5.77 20.86
C ILE A 65 0.71 4.88 22.05
N PHE A 66 -0.08 3.83 21.81
CA PHE A 66 -0.47 2.87 22.86
C PHE A 66 0.65 1.92 23.26
N SER A 67 1.75 1.85 22.50
CA SER A 67 2.88 0.94 22.77
C SER A 67 4.18 1.54 22.20
N PRO A 68 4.83 2.47 22.93
CA PRO A 68 5.93 3.30 22.43
C PRO A 68 7.16 2.50 21.97
N ASP A 69 7.45 1.35 22.59
CA ASP A 69 8.56 0.47 22.17
C ASP A 69 8.36 -0.13 20.77
N SER A 70 7.12 -0.14 20.28
CA SER A 70 6.74 -0.68 18.97
C SER A 70 6.32 0.40 17.98
N LEU A 71 6.58 1.67 18.27
CA LEU A 71 6.12 2.80 17.44
C LEU A 71 6.69 2.73 16.01
N LEU A 72 7.98 2.39 15.85
CA LEU A 72 8.60 2.15 14.54
C LEU A 72 7.95 0.96 13.80
N LEU A 73 7.61 -0.11 14.51
CA LEU A 73 6.93 -1.29 13.93
C LEU A 73 5.51 -0.94 13.49
N SER A 74 4.75 -0.23 14.31
CA SER A 74 3.37 0.19 13.99
C SER A 74 3.33 1.17 12.82
N ILE A 75 4.28 2.10 12.72
CA ILE A 75 4.44 2.98 11.56
C ILE A 75 4.77 2.17 10.30
N SER A 76 5.72 1.25 10.38
CA SER A 76 6.13 0.41 9.24
C SER A 76 5.00 -0.49 8.76
N LEU A 77 4.28 -1.13 9.69
CA LEU A 77 3.09 -1.94 9.42
C LEU A 77 1.97 -1.10 8.82
N GLY A 78 1.65 0.04 9.44
CA GLY A 78 0.60 0.95 8.98
C GLY A 78 0.88 1.46 7.56
N SER A 79 2.12 1.90 7.31
CA SER A 79 2.57 2.34 5.98
C SER A 79 2.48 1.20 4.95
N GLY A 80 2.92 -0.01 5.30
CA GLY A 80 2.83 -1.18 4.41
C GLY A 80 1.40 -1.58 4.07
N ILE A 81 0.48 -1.58 5.06
CA ILE A 81 -0.95 -1.85 4.85
C ILE A 81 -1.59 -0.72 4.02
N GLY A 82 -1.25 0.54 4.32
CA GLY A 82 -1.69 1.71 3.56
C GLY A 82 -1.26 1.64 2.09
N TYR A 83 -0.03 1.20 1.84
CA TYR A 83 0.49 0.96 0.49
C TYR A 83 -0.31 -0.13 -0.25
N LEU A 84 -0.69 -1.24 0.42
CA LEU A 84 -1.57 -2.26 -0.17
C LEU A 84 -2.93 -1.71 -0.57
N PHE A 85 -3.57 -1.01 0.36
CA PHE A 85 -4.90 -0.46 0.13
C PHE A 85 -4.86 0.61 -0.95
N GLY A 86 -3.83 1.46 -0.96
CA GLY A 86 -3.57 2.42 -2.03
C GLY A 86 -3.41 1.75 -3.38
N PHE A 87 -2.70 0.62 -3.43
CA PHE A 87 -2.56 -0.17 -4.66
C PHE A 87 -3.90 -0.76 -5.14
N PHE A 88 -4.69 -1.38 -4.26
CA PHE A 88 -6.00 -1.90 -4.63
C PHE A 88 -6.96 -0.79 -5.07
N ALA A 89 -6.95 0.35 -4.38
CA ALA A 89 -7.71 1.53 -4.77
C ALA A 89 -7.26 2.04 -6.13
N TYR A 90 -5.95 2.15 -6.39
CA TYR A 90 -5.40 2.47 -7.70
C TYR A 90 -5.89 1.50 -8.78
N GLU A 91 -5.84 0.19 -8.54
CA GLU A 91 -6.27 -0.84 -9.49
C GLU A 91 -7.77 -0.72 -9.82
N ILE A 92 -8.62 -0.57 -8.80
CA ILE A 92 -10.08 -0.42 -8.96
C ILE A 92 -10.42 0.89 -9.67
N TYR A 93 -9.86 2.02 -9.25
CA TYR A 93 -10.12 3.34 -9.85
C TYR A 93 -9.52 3.47 -11.26
N SER A 94 -8.39 2.81 -11.53
CA SER A 94 -7.80 2.70 -12.86
C SER A 94 -8.72 1.93 -13.80
N LYS A 95 -9.41 0.88 -13.33
CA LYS A 95 -10.33 0.08 -14.14
C LYS A 95 -11.71 0.74 -14.31
N THR A 96 -12.27 1.30 -13.23
CA THR A 96 -13.60 1.96 -13.23
C THR A 96 -13.61 3.23 -14.08
N GLY A 97 -12.54 4.03 -14.05
CA GLY A 97 -12.51 5.27 -14.84
C GLY A 97 -12.44 5.10 -16.36
N ASN A 98 -12.33 3.87 -16.84
CA ASN A 98 -12.35 3.54 -18.26
C ASN A 98 -13.77 3.22 -18.75
N ASN A 99 -14.74 3.11 -17.83
CA ASN A 99 -16.14 2.75 -18.10
C ASN A 99 -17.09 3.97 -18.09
N PHE A 100 -16.53 5.19 -18.00
CA PHE A 100 -17.26 6.43 -18.27
C PHE A 100 -16.98 6.89 -19.71
N SER A 101 -17.19 6.00 -20.69
CA SER A 101 -17.19 6.36 -22.10
C SER A 101 -18.54 6.07 -22.72
#